data_AF-A0A9D5G2I7-F1
#
_entry.id   AF-A0A9D5G2I7-F1
#
_cell.length_a   1.000
_cell.length_b   1.000
_cell.length_c   1.000
_cell.angle_alpha   90.00
_cell.angle_beta   90.00
_cell.angle_gamma   90.00
#
_symmetry.space_group_name_H-M   'P 1'
#
loop_
_entity.id
_entity.type
_entity.pdbx_description
1 polymer ?
#
loop_
_entity_poly.entity_id
_entity_poly.type
_entity_poly.pdbx_seq_one_letter_code
_entity_poly.pdbx_strand_id
1 'polypeptide(L)'
;MSRAESALLACLLHSKSPVVTRARLRNAMFVALHRDSSDANLCVHIHNVRMKLRTVSDVDVRTFHGKGYQLYSSEHVFGSQRAEA
;
A
#
# COMPACT_ATOMS: atom_id res chain seq x y z
N MET A 1 7.19 3.73 -11.55
CA MET A 1 5.98 4.15 -10.81
C MET A 1 5.67 5.61 -11.15
N SER A 2 4.40 6.02 -11.13
CA SER A 2 4.00 7.44 -11.30
C SER A 2 4.18 8.22 -9.99
N ARG A 3 4.16 9.57 -10.05
CA ARG A 3 4.29 10.43 -8.85
C ARG A 3 3.26 10.09 -7.76
N ALA A 4 2.02 9.82 -8.15
CA ALA A 4 0.96 9.41 -7.22
C ALA A 4 1.25 8.05 -6.56
N GLU A 5 1.68 7.07 -7.35
CA GLU A 5 2.01 5.73 -6.87
C GLU A 5 3.20 5.77 -5.90
N SER A 6 4.23 6.54 -6.22
CA SER A 6 5.39 6.74 -5.33
C SER A 6 4.99 7.43 -4.03
N ALA A 7 4.12 8.44 -4.07
CA ALA A 7 3.62 9.11 -2.87
C ALA A 7 2.77 8.19 -1.99
N LEU A 8 1.92 7.37 -2.60
CA LEU A 8 1.12 6.36 -1.88
C LEU A 8 2.03 5.33 -1.21
N LEU A 9 3.01 4.78 -1.94
CA LEU A 9 3.95 3.81 -1.40
C LEU A 9 4.77 4.40 -0.25
N ALA A 10 5.29 5.63 -0.41
CA ALA A 10 6.01 6.33 0.65
C ALA A 10 5.13 6.59 1.88
N CYS A 11 3.86 6.92 1.69
CA CYS A 11 2.91 7.12 2.78
C CYS A 11 2.65 5.81 3.55
N LEU A 12 2.57 4.68 2.82
CA LEU A 12 2.41 3.36 3.42
C LEU A 12 3.67 2.90 4.16
N LEU A 13 4.86 3.11 3.59
CA LEU A 13 6.15 2.71 4.19
C LEU A 13 6.50 3.51 5.44
N HIS A 14 6.26 4.82 5.44
CA HIS A 14 6.61 5.71 6.55
C HIS A 14 5.47 5.92 7.55
N SER A 15 4.37 5.17 7.44
CA SER A 15 3.28 5.26 8.40
C SER A 15 3.66 4.55 9.71
N LYS A 16 3.53 5.27 10.82
CA LYS A 16 3.58 4.69 12.18
C LYS A 16 2.40 3.75 12.47
N SER A 17 1.30 3.90 11.72
CA SER A 17 0.12 3.04 11.84
C SER A 17 0.21 1.87 10.86
N PRO A 18 -0.11 0.63 11.28
CA PRO A 18 -0.13 -0.53 10.40
C PRO A 18 -1.16 -0.38 9.28
N VAL A 19 -2.28 0.30 9.54
CA VAL A 19 -3.31 0.61 8.55
C VAL A 19 -3.35 2.11 8.31
N VAL A 20 -3.16 2.51 7.05
CA VAL A 20 -3.21 3.90 6.59
C VAL A 20 -4.59 4.20 6.03
N THR A 21 -5.25 5.22 6.57
CA THR A 21 -6.62 5.59 6.18
C THR A 21 -6.68 6.10 4.74
N ARG A 22 -7.85 5.95 4.11
CA ARG A 22 -8.11 6.47 2.75
C ARG A 22 -7.84 7.98 2.67
N ALA A 23 -8.27 8.73 3.67
CA ALA A 23 -8.09 10.18 3.74
C ALA A 23 -6.60 10.58 3.73
N ARG A 24 -5.77 9.87 4.50
CA ARG A 24 -4.33 10.15 4.56
C ARG A 24 -3.64 9.86 3.22
N LEU A 25 -4.04 8.79 2.53
CA LEU A 25 -3.53 8.46 1.20
C LEU A 25 -4.00 9.46 0.13
N ARG A 26 -5.25 9.94 0.22
CA ARG A 26 -5.74 11.03 -0.66
C ARG A 26 -4.95 12.31 -0.46
N ASN A 27 -4.65 12.68 0.78
CA ASN A 27 -3.82 13.85 1.05
C ASN A 27 -2.41 13.69 0.47
N ALA A 28 -1.81 12.51 0.58
CA ALA A 28 -0.50 12.23 -0.04
C ALA A 28 -0.54 12.37 -1.56
N MET A 29 -1.60 11.86 -2.22
CA MET A 29 -1.80 12.04 -3.66
C MET A 29 -2.04 13.49 -4.05
N PHE A 30 -2.84 14.23 -3.27
CA PHE A 30 -3.10 15.64 -3.50
C PHE A 30 -1.81 16.45 -3.46
N VAL A 31 -0.97 16.24 -2.44
CA VAL A 31 0.34 16.90 -2.33
C VAL A 31 1.24 16.54 -3.51
N ALA A 32 1.24 15.29 -3.96
CA ALA A 32 2.11 14.85 -5.05
C ALA A 32 1.65 15.30 -6.45
N LEU A 33 0.35 15.43 -6.66
CA LEU A 33 -0.25 15.76 -7.96
C LEU A 33 -0.73 17.21 -8.07
N HIS A 34 -0.80 17.94 -6.95
CA HIS A 34 -1.40 19.28 -6.86
C HIS A 34 -2.79 19.38 -7.51
N ARG A 35 -3.59 18.31 -7.40
CA ARG A 35 -4.95 18.26 -7.97
C ARG A 35 -5.88 17.40 -7.12
N ASP A 36 -7.18 17.70 -7.19
CA ASP A 36 -8.17 16.88 -6.50
C ASP A 36 -8.10 15.43 -6.98
N SER A 37 -8.07 14.54 -6.02
CA SER A 37 -7.95 13.10 -6.25
C SER A 37 -9.18 12.43 -5.68
N SER A 38 -10.11 12.09 -6.56
CA SER A 38 -11.31 11.33 -6.21
C SER A 38 -10.96 9.95 -5.65
N ASP A 39 -11.88 9.37 -4.88
CA ASP A 39 -11.72 8.06 -4.26
C ASP A 39 -11.58 6.94 -5.30
N ALA A 40 -12.22 7.08 -6.46
CA ALA A 40 -12.03 6.19 -7.61
C ALA A 40 -10.56 6.20 -8.12
N ASN A 41 -9.94 7.38 -8.19
CA ASN A 41 -8.55 7.52 -8.60
C ASN A 41 -7.61 6.86 -7.58
N LEU A 42 -7.89 6.99 -6.28
CA LEU A 42 -7.11 6.33 -5.24
C LEU A 42 -7.10 4.80 -5.44
N CYS A 43 -8.27 4.19 -5.67
CA CYS A 43 -8.38 2.75 -5.89
C CYS A 43 -7.57 2.29 -7.11
N VAL A 44 -7.62 3.03 -8.22
CA VAL A 44 -6.83 2.73 -9.43
C VAL A 44 -5.33 2.81 -9.15
N HIS A 45 -4.87 3.87 -8.46
CA HIS A 45 -3.45 3.99 -8.15
C HIS A 45 -2.97 2.93 -7.15
N ILE A 46 -3.79 2.54 -6.17
CA ILE A 46 -3.47 1.41 -5.29
C ILE A 46 -3.38 0.11 -6.08
N HIS A 47 -4.32 -0.15 -6.99
CA HIS A 47 -4.26 -1.33 -7.86
C HIS A 47 -2.96 -1.35 -8.68
N ASN A 48 -2.59 -0.23 -9.29
CA ASN A 48 -1.35 -0.11 -10.06
C ASN A 48 -0.10 -0.31 -9.18
N VAL A 49 -0.10 0.19 -7.94
CA VAL A 49 0.96 -0.06 -6.96
C VAL A 49 1.08 -1.56 -6.68
N ARG A 50 -0.03 -2.26 -6.42
CA ARG A 50 -0.03 -3.71 -6.18
C ARG A 50 0.57 -4.48 -7.35
N MET A 51 0.10 -4.20 -8.57
CA MET A 51 0.58 -4.89 -9.76
C MET A 51 2.08 -4.69 -9.96
N LYS A 52 2.58 -3.48 -9.71
CA LYS A 52 4.02 -3.17 -9.82
C LYS A 52 4.83 -3.80 -8.69
N LEU A 53 4.33 -3.79 -7.46
CA LEU A 53 5.02 -4.43 -6.34
C LEU A 53 5.15 -5.94 -6.55
N ARG A 54 4.07 -6.61 -6.97
CA ARG A 54 4.07 -8.05 -7.29
C ARG A 54 5.10 -8.45 -8.35
N THR A 55 5.48 -7.54 -9.25
CA THR A 55 6.51 -7.83 -10.27
C THR A 55 7.93 -7.71 -9.76
N VAL A 56 8.16 -7.00 -8.64
CA VAL A 56 9.52 -6.66 -8.17
C VAL A 56 9.81 -7.13 -6.74
N SER A 57 8.80 -7.52 -5.98
CA SER A 57 8.89 -7.84 -4.57
C SER A 57 7.74 -8.73 -4.11
N ASP A 58 7.93 -9.44 -3.02
CA ASP A 58 6.90 -10.27 -2.35
C ASP A 58 5.98 -9.43 -1.43
N VAL A 59 6.02 -8.11 -1.60
CA VAL A 59 5.21 -7.14 -0.85
C VAL A 59 3.91 -6.86 -1.62
N ASP A 60 2.78 -6.90 -0.92
CA ASP A 60 1.47 -6.52 -1.44
C ASP A 60 0.82 -5.45 -0.54
N VAL A 61 -0.21 -4.78 -1.07
CA VAL A 61 -1.02 -3.83 -0.32
C VAL A 61 -2.36 -4.47 0.02
N ARG A 62 -2.68 -4.75 1.28
CA ARG A 62 -4.01 -5.25 1.69
C ARG A 62 -5.02 -4.11 1.85
N THR A 63 -6.27 -4.36 1.44
CA THR A 63 -7.40 -3.46 1.74
C THR A 63 -8.08 -3.91 3.03
N PHE A 64 -8.31 -2.97 3.93
CA PHE A 64 -9.24 -3.13 5.06
C PHE A 64 -10.48 -2.28 4.80
N HIS A 65 -11.58 -2.93 4.44
CA HIS A 65 -12.85 -2.26 4.11
C HIS A 65 -13.29 -1.34 5.26
N GLY A 66 -13.60 -0.08 4.91
CA GLY A 66 -13.96 0.96 5.88
C GLY A 66 -12.82 1.52 6.73
N LYS A 67 -11.60 0.95 6.67
CA LYS A 67 -10.46 1.38 7.50
C LYS A 67 -9.33 1.99 6.69
N GLY A 68 -8.89 1.33 5.62
CA GLY A 68 -7.75 1.82 4.83
C GLY A 68 -6.95 0.71 4.16
N TYR A 69 -5.63 0.92 4.07
CA TYR A 69 -4.69 0.06 3.37
C TYR A 69 -3.43 -0.20 4.20
N GLN A 70 -2.81 -1.35 4.01
CA GLN A 70 -1.61 -1.77 4.73
C GLN A 70 -0.63 -2.44 3.77
N LEU A 71 0.66 -2.16 3.91
CA LEU A 71 1.69 -2.98 3.27
C LEU A 71 1.87 -4.30 4.04
N TYR A 72 1.96 -5.38 3.29
CA TYR A 72 2.12 -6.74 3.80
C TYR A 72 3.23 -7.42 2.99
N SER A 73 4.27 -7.92 3.65
CA SER A 73 5.25 -8.82 3.03
C SER A 73 4.89 -10.26 3.36
N SER A 74 4.90 -11.17 2.37
CA SER A 74 4.66 -12.59 2.65
C SER A 74 5.89 -13.32 3.22
N GLU A 75 6.96 -12.60 3.55
CA GLU A 75 8.16 -13.14 4.20
C GLU A 75 7.95 -13.65 5.64
N HIS A 76 6.72 -13.61 6.17
CA HIS A 76 6.34 -14.19 7.47
C HIS A 76 5.50 -15.48 7.37
N VAL A 77 5.58 -16.24 6.27
CA VAL A 77 4.97 -17.59 6.15
C VAL A 77 5.97 -18.65 5.64
N PHE A 78 7.24 -18.55 6.05
CA PHE A 78 8.20 -19.68 6.02
C PHE A 78 8.96 -19.82 7.35
N GLY A 79 8.27 -19.48 8.45
CA GLY A 79 8.74 -19.62 9.83
C GLY A 79 8.07 -20.77 10.60
N SER A 80 7.65 -21.84 9.92
CA SER A 80 7.38 -23.13 10.57
C SER A 80 8.21 -24.19 9.88
N GLN A 81 9.54 -24.01 9.95
CA GLN A 81 10.42 -25.16 9.93
C GLN A 81 10.05 -26.03 11.13
N ARG A 82 9.72 -27.30 10.84
CA ARG A 82 10.20 -28.46 11.58
C ARG A 82 10.57 -28.17 13.05
N ALA A 83 9.63 -28.39 13.95
CA ALA A 83 9.91 -28.96 15.27
C ALA A 83 9.30 -30.37 15.21
N GLU A 84 10.12 -31.41 15.05
CA GLU A 84 10.50 -32.32 16.15
C GLU A 84 9.25 -33.05 16.69
N ALA A 85 9.05 -34.36 16.57
CA ALA A 85 9.92 -35.51 16.35
C ALA A 85 9.11 -36.66 15.71
#